data_AF-A0A7C7UUU1-F1
#
_entry.id   AF-A0A7C7UUU1-F1
#
_cell.length_a   1.000
_cell.length_b   1.000
_cell.length_c   1.000
_cell.angle_alpha   90.00
_cell.angle_beta   90.00
_cell.angle_gamma   90.00
#
_symmetry.space_group_name_H-M   'P 1'
#
loop_
_entity.id
_entity.type
_entity.pdbx_description
1 polymer ?
#
loop_
_entity_poly.entity_id
_entity_poly.type
_entity_poly.pdbx_seq_one_letter_code
_entity_poly.pdbx_strand_id
1 'polypeptide(L)' 'MNTDNSLESRIRSWRERADQTLEQWLPQAGVIPGRLHEAMRYSVFNGGKRVRPVLAYAA' A
#
# COMPACT_ATOMS: atom_id res chain seq x y z
N MET A 1 -28.65 10.32 -0.22
CA MET A 1 -27.54 10.07 0.72
C MET A 1 -26.72 8.89 0.16
N ASN A 2 -25.40 9.07 -0.03
CA ASN A 2 -24.36 8.05 0.24
C ASN A 2 -23.70 7.22 -0.89
N THR A 3 -23.78 7.56 -2.19
CA THR A 3 -22.94 6.87 -3.20
C THR A 3 -21.46 7.27 -3.09
N ASP A 4 -21.19 8.57 -2.88
CA ASP A 4 -19.82 9.09 -2.70
C ASP A 4 -19.14 8.47 -1.48
N ASN A 5 -19.87 8.37 -0.35
CA ASN A 5 -19.31 7.83 0.89
C ASN A 5 -18.95 6.32 0.76
N SER A 6 -19.70 5.57 -0.07
CA SER A 6 -19.38 4.16 -0.35
C SER A 6 -18.12 4.02 -1.21
N LEU A 7 -17.94 4.88 -2.22
CA LEU A 7 -16.75 4.87 -3.06
C LEU A 7 -15.50 5.29 -2.27
N GLU A 8 -15.58 6.37 -1.50
CA GLU A 8 -14.48 6.81 -0.64
C GLU A 8 -14.06 5.73 0.36
N SER A 9 -15.04 5.03 0.96
CA SER A 9 -14.78 3.90 1.84
C SER A 9 -14.08 2.75 1.11
N ARG A 10 -14.52 2.38 -0.10
CA ARG A 10 -13.86 1.33 -0.91
C ARG A 10 -12.43 1.72 -1.29
N ILE A 11 -12.22 2.96 -1.73
CA ILE A 11 -10.88 3.48 -2.05
C ILE A 11 -9.98 3.39 -0.82
N ARG A 12 -10.47 3.76 0.36
CA ARG A 12 -9.72 3.64 1.61
C ARG A 12 -9.34 2.18 1.90
N SER A 13 -10.30 1.27 1.86
CA SER A 13 -10.05 -0.17 2.11
C SER A 13 -9.07 -0.78 1.10
N TRP A 14 -9.13 -0.37 -0.17
CA TRP A 14 -8.18 -0.83 -1.19
C TRP A 14 -6.75 -0.29 -0.99
N ARG A 15 -6.61 0.95 -0.51
CA ARG A 15 -5.30 1.51 -0.12
C ARG A 15 -4.72 0.72 1.05
N GLU A 16 -5.50 0.52 2.10
CA GLU A 16 -5.09 -0.24 3.29
C GLU A 16 -4.69 -1.67 2.92
N ARG A 17 -5.50 -2.34 2.08
CA ARG A 17 -5.19 -3.68 1.58
C ARG A 17 -3.88 -3.70 0.79
N ALA A 18 -3.63 -2.70 -0.05
CA ALA A 18 -2.38 -2.60 -0.80
C ALA A 18 -1.18 -2.43 0.13
N ASP A 19 -1.26 -1.54 1.13
CA ASP A 19 -0.18 -1.32 2.09
C ASP A 19 0.08 -2.57 2.95
N GLN A 20 -0.96 -3.24 3.44
CA GLN A 20 -0.84 -4.50 4.18
C GLN A 20 -0.19 -5.61 3.34
N THR A 21 -0.56 -5.71 2.06
CA THR A 21 0.05 -6.67 1.15
C THR A 21 1.53 -6.34 0.95
N LEU A 22 1.87 -5.07 0.66
CA LEU A 22 3.27 -4.67 0.50
C LEU A 22 4.09 -4.91 1.77
N GLU A 23 3.50 -4.73 2.96
CA GLU A 23 4.13 -4.99 4.25
C GLU A 23 4.52 -6.46 4.42
N GLN A 24 3.64 -7.38 3.98
CA GLN A 24 3.87 -8.82 4.04
C GLN A 24 4.90 -9.30 3.03
N TRP A 25 4.93 -8.68 1.85
CA TRP A 25 5.79 -9.11 0.74
C TRP A 25 7.19 -8.50 0.78
N LEU A 26 7.38 -7.34 1.42
CA LEU A 26 8.70 -6.74 1.59
C LEU A 26 9.45 -7.41 2.74
N PRO A 27 10.72 -7.80 2.54
CA PRO A 27 11.56 -8.29 3.62
C PRO A 27 11.62 -7.28 4.78
N GLN A 28 11.68 -7.78 6.01
CA GLN A 28 11.88 -6.92 7.16
C GLN A 28 13.26 -6.24 7.10
N ALA A 29 13.35 -4.99 7.55
CA ALA A 29 14.59 -4.21 7.52
C ALA A 29 15.74 -4.86 8.32
N GLY A 30 15.43 -5.70 9.31
CA GLY A 30 16.44 -6.42 10.11
C GLY A 30 17.03 -7.66 9.44
N VAL A 31 16.46 -8.14 8.33
CA VAL A 31 16.96 -9.32 7.61
C VAL A 31 18.09 -8.92 6.68
N ILE A 32 19.20 -9.67 6.70
CA ILE A 32 20.35 -9.41 5.83
C ILE A 32 19.94 -9.60 4.36
N PRO A 33 20.24 -8.65 3.46
CA PRO A 33 20.97 -7.39 3.67
C PRO A 33 20.07 -6.22 4.15
N GLY A 34 20.22 -5.82 5.42
CA GLY A 34 19.28 -4.89 6.07
C GLY A 34 19.17 -3.50 5.42
N ARG A 35 20.29 -2.88 5.04
CA ARG A 35 20.31 -1.54 4.41
C ARG A 35 19.55 -1.50 3.08
N LEU A 36 19.62 -2.60 2.30
CA LEU A 36 18.87 -2.71 1.05
C LEU A 36 17.37 -2.77 1.33
N HIS A 37 16.97 -3.63 2.27
CA HIS A 37 15.57 -3.78 2.65
C HIS A 37 14.99 -2.50 3.26
N GLU A 38 15.77 -1.78 4.08
CA GLU A 38 15.40 -0.45 4.57
C GLU A 38 15.16 0.54 3.43
N ALA A 39 16.07 0.63 2.46
CA ALA A 39 15.93 1.52 1.31
C ALA A 39 14.70 1.18 0.44
N MET A 40 14.42 -0.12 0.25
CA MET A 40 13.22 -0.60 -0.45
C MET A 40 11.95 -0.18 0.29
N ARG A 41 11.88 -0.44 1.60
CA ARG A 41 10.73 -0.10 2.45
C ARG A 41 10.51 1.42 2.50
N TYR A 42 11.57 2.20 2.66
CA TYR A 42 11.50 3.67 2.59
C TYR A 42 10.87 4.13 1.28
N SER A 43 11.35 3.60 0.14
CA SER A 43 10.85 3.99 -1.18
C SER A 43 9.39 3.60 -1.40
N VAL A 44 8.96 2.44 -0.89
CA VAL A 44 7.59 1.94 -1.05
C VAL A 44 6.61 2.63 -0.11
N PHE A 45 7.00 2.92 1.13
CA PHE A 45 6.10 3.46 2.17
C PHE A 45 6.20 4.99 2.39
N ASN A 46 6.78 5.75 1.46
CA ASN A 46 6.94 7.21 1.55
C ASN A 46 5.65 8.08 1.43
N GLY A 47 4.45 7.51 1.63
CA GLY A 47 3.18 8.26 1.66
C GLY A 47 2.48 8.47 0.30
N GLY A 48 2.71 7.61 -0.69
CA GLY A 48 2.05 7.69 -2.00
C GLY A 48 0.53 7.42 -1.99
N LYS A 49 -0.23 8.05 -2.91
CA LYS A 49 -1.71 7.94 -3.02
C LYS A 49 -2.26 6.55 -3.41
N ARG A 50 -1.39 5.59 -3.74
CA ARG A 50 -1.71 4.24 -4.25
C ARG A 50 -2.75 4.19 -5.39
N VAL A 51 -2.68 5.15 -6.32
CA VAL A 51 -3.63 5.24 -7.45
C VAL A 51 -3.63 3.97 -8.30
N ARG A 52 -2.45 3.43 -8.63
CA ARG A 52 -2.34 2.20 -9.46
C ARG A 52 -2.97 0.97 -8.78
N PRO A 53 -2.65 0.63 -7.51
CA PRO A 53 -3.37 -0.43 -6.79
C PRO A 53 -4.88 -0.23 -6.71
N VAL A 54 -5.34 1.00 -6.44
CA VAL A 54 -6.78 1.30 -6.38
C VAL A 54 -7.47 1.01 -7.71
N LEU A 55 -6.86 1.41 -8.84
CA LEU A 55 -7.41 1.13 -10.17
C LEU A 55 -7.41 -0.38 -10.48
N ALA A 56 -6.37 -1.12 -10.06
CA ALA A 56 -6.32 -2.57 -10.25
C ALA A 56 -7.42 -3.31 -9.47
N TYR A 57 -7.78 -2.85 -8.27
CA TYR A 57 -8.89 -3.42 -7.49
C TYR A 57 -10.28 -3.00 -7.97
N ALA A 58 -10.37 -1.91 -8.73
CA ALA A 58 -11.62 -1.37 -9.26
C ALA A 58 -12.02 -1.94 -10.63
N ALA A 59 -11.09 -2.63 -11.30
CA ALA A 59 -11.27 -3.24 -12.62
C ALA A 59 -12.18 -4.48 -12.59
#